data_AF-A0A1G5FSC6-F1
#
_entry.id   AF-A0A1G5FSC6-F1
#
_cell.length_a   1.000
_cell.length_b   1.000
_cell.length_c   1.000
_cell.angle_alpha   90.00
_cell.angle_beta   90.00
_cell.angle_gamma   90.00
#
_symmetry.space_group_name_H-M   'P 1'
#
loop_
_entity.id
_entity.type
_entity.pdbx_description
1 polymer ?
#
loop_
_entity_poly.entity_id
_entity_poly.type
_entity_poly.pdbx_seq_one_letter_code
_entity_poly.pdbx_strand_id
1 'polypeptide(L)'
;MRNTINRIYEDIKKNIVPLSLIFGVWTIMTIVFHRFCPVVLFCGFPCPGCGMTRAFFSFFTLHPIRAFFYNPVYPLWLITLISVAFRRYIQGKSLVSLRPLLILTALATIAIYIWRMIYVFPNHEPMTFFHKNLMSTLFPSYDNFITTRIR
;
A
#
# COMPACT_ATOMS: atom_id res chain seq x y z
N MET A 1 29.94 -6.00 -7.87
CA MET A 1 28.62 -6.09 -8.54
C MET A 1 28.08 -7.52 -8.66
N ARG A 2 28.88 -8.53 -9.07
CA ARG A 2 28.41 -9.94 -9.22
C ARG A 2 27.75 -10.53 -7.96
N ASN A 3 28.29 -10.22 -6.79
CA ASN A 3 27.72 -10.67 -5.50
C ASN A 3 26.37 -10.03 -5.16
N THR A 4 26.08 -8.82 -5.66
CA THR A 4 24.80 -8.13 -5.41
C THR A 4 23.68 -8.75 -6.25
N ILE A 5 23.96 -9.01 -7.53
CA ILE A 5 23.00 -9.66 -8.45
C ILE A 5 22.69 -11.08 -8.00
N ASN A 6 23.71 -11.84 -7.58
CA ASN A 6 23.51 -13.20 -7.07
C ASN A 6 22.61 -13.21 -5.83
N ARG A 7 22.76 -12.23 -4.91
CA ARG A 7 21.88 -12.12 -3.72
C ARG A 7 20.43 -11.84 -4.10
N ILE A 8 20.19 -10.96 -5.07
CA ILE A 8 18.84 -10.68 -5.58
C ILE A 8 18.25 -11.94 -6.24
N TYR A 9 19.03 -12.62 -7.06
CA TYR A 9 18.58 -13.84 -7.75
C TYR A 9 18.21 -14.96 -6.77
N GLU A 10 19.05 -15.19 -5.74
CA GLU A 10 18.77 -16.18 -4.70
C GLU A 10 17.51 -15.81 -3.89
N ASP A 11 17.35 -14.53 -3.51
CA ASP A 11 16.14 -14.07 -2.80
C ASP A 11 14.88 -14.20 -3.68
N ILE A 12 14.96 -13.92 -4.99
CA ILE A 12 13.84 -14.13 -5.93
C ILE A 12 13.52 -15.61 -6.08
N LYS A 13 14.52 -16.45 -6.36
CA LYS A 13 14.33 -17.90 -6.58
C LYS A 13 13.73 -18.57 -5.34
N LYS A 14 14.19 -18.17 -4.16
CA LYS A 14 13.66 -18.67 -2.88
C LYS A 14 12.21 -18.22 -2.65
N ASN A 15 11.85 -17.01 -3.06
CA ASN A 15 10.52 -16.44 -2.84
C ASN A 15 9.63 -16.41 -4.09
N ILE A 16 9.95 -17.21 -5.12
CA ILE A 16 9.26 -17.13 -6.41
C ILE A 16 7.79 -17.56 -6.31
N VAL A 17 7.49 -18.54 -5.47
CA VAL A 17 6.13 -19.03 -5.21
C VAL A 17 5.27 -17.95 -4.56
N PRO A 18 5.62 -17.36 -3.39
CA PRO A 18 4.82 -16.29 -2.81
C PRO A 18 4.78 -15.03 -3.69
N LEU A 19 5.86 -14.71 -4.42
CA LEU A 19 5.89 -13.58 -5.33
C LEU A 19 4.91 -13.75 -6.49
N SER A 20 4.89 -14.94 -7.10
CA SER A 20 3.96 -15.27 -8.19
C SER A 20 2.51 -15.27 -7.72
N LEU A 21 2.22 -15.76 -6.51
CA LEU A 21 0.90 -15.71 -5.93
C LEU A 21 0.41 -14.27 -5.70
N ILE A 22 1.26 -13.43 -5.09
CA ILE A 22 0.93 -12.00 -4.86
C ILE A 22 0.68 -11.30 -6.19
N PHE A 23 1.53 -11.53 -7.20
CA PHE A 23 1.38 -10.94 -8.52
C PHE A 23 0.12 -11.44 -9.23
N GLY A 24 -0.20 -12.73 -9.12
CA GLY A 24 -1.42 -13.33 -9.67
C GLY A 24 -2.67 -12.72 -9.06
N VAL A 25 -2.75 -12.65 -7.72
CA VAL A 25 -3.86 -12.00 -7.02
C VAL A 25 -3.97 -10.53 -7.42
N TRP A 26 -2.85 -9.80 -7.47
CA TRP A 26 -2.83 -8.40 -7.90
C TRP A 26 -3.37 -8.21 -9.33
N THR A 27 -2.96 -9.09 -10.25
CA THR A 27 -3.39 -9.05 -11.66
C THR A 27 -4.87 -9.36 -11.80
N ILE A 28 -5.35 -10.43 -11.16
CA ILE A 28 -6.78 -10.81 -11.17
C ILE A 28 -7.63 -9.69 -10.59
N MET A 29 -7.24 -9.13 -9.45
CA MET A 29 -8.00 -8.03 -8.81
C MET A 29 -8.06 -6.79 -9.71
N THR A 30 -6.96 -6.47 -10.40
CA THR A 30 -6.89 -5.33 -11.31
C THR A 30 -7.76 -5.53 -12.56
N ILE A 31 -7.77 -6.74 -13.13
CA ILE A 31 -8.57 -7.04 -14.33
C ILE A 31 -10.05 -7.13 -14.00
N VAL A 32 -10.42 -7.80 -12.90
CA VAL A 32 -11.82 -8.08 -12.56
C VAL A 32 -12.51 -6.88 -11.91
N PHE A 33 -11.82 -6.16 -11.02
CA PHE A 33 -12.45 -5.11 -10.22
C PHE A 33 -11.92 -3.70 -10.50
N HIS A 34 -10.95 -3.53 -11.42
CA HIS A 34 -10.30 -2.26 -11.74
C HIS A 34 -9.74 -1.52 -10.50
N ARG A 35 -9.45 -2.26 -9.42
CA ARG A 35 -9.00 -1.72 -8.13
C ARG A 35 -7.95 -2.64 -7.52
N PHE A 36 -6.93 -2.03 -6.92
CA PHE A 36 -5.73 -2.72 -6.43
C PHE A 36 -5.82 -3.24 -4.99
N CYS A 37 -6.85 -2.85 -4.21
CA CYS A 37 -6.88 -3.12 -2.77
C CYS A 37 -7.95 -4.17 -2.40
N PRO A 38 -7.56 -5.37 -1.91
CA PRO A 38 -8.51 -6.41 -1.52
C PRO A 38 -9.36 -5.99 -0.31
N VAL A 39 -8.82 -5.17 0.59
CA VAL A 39 -9.57 -4.65 1.76
C VAL A 39 -10.75 -3.78 1.33
N VAL A 40 -10.54 -2.91 0.34
CA VAL A 40 -11.60 -2.06 -0.23
C VAL A 40 -12.62 -2.93 -0.97
N LEU A 41 -12.18 -3.98 -1.68
CA LEU A 41 -13.09 -4.89 -2.37
C LEU A 41 -13.95 -5.71 -1.41
N PHE A 42 -13.42 -6.08 -0.25
CA PHE A 42 -14.15 -6.88 0.72
C PHE A 42 -15.08 -6.01 1.58
N CYS A 43 -14.56 -4.95 2.20
CA CYS A 43 -15.28 -4.12 3.19
C CYS A 43 -15.78 -2.78 2.65
N GLY A 44 -15.30 -2.31 1.50
CA GLY A 44 -15.58 -0.97 1.00
C GLY A 44 -14.73 0.16 1.61
N PHE A 45 -14.01 -0.09 2.72
CA PHE A 45 -13.22 0.93 3.42
C PHE A 45 -11.78 1.06 2.88
N PRO A 46 -11.23 2.30 2.82
CA PRO A 46 -9.83 2.52 2.50
C PRO A 46 -8.92 1.92 3.59
N CYS A 47 -7.71 1.50 3.21
CA CYS A 47 -6.71 0.90 4.10
C CYS A 47 -5.52 1.86 4.33
N PRO A 48 -4.64 1.62 5.33
CA PRO A 48 -3.49 2.50 5.59
C PRO A 48 -2.51 2.62 4.42
N GLY A 49 -2.49 1.62 3.52
CA GLY A 49 -1.69 1.63 2.30
C GLY A 49 -2.36 2.30 1.09
N CYS A 50 -3.62 2.76 1.21
CA CYS A 50 -4.34 3.35 0.09
C CYS A 50 -3.61 4.57 -0.48
N GLY A 51 -3.41 4.56 -1.79
CA GLY A 51 -2.68 5.61 -2.51
C GLY A 51 -1.16 5.41 -2.58
N MET A 52 -0.57 4.42 -1.90
CA MET A 52 0.90 4.24 -1.87
C MET A 52 1.50 3.93 -3.25
N THR A 53 0.90 3.00 -4.02
CA THR A 53 1.35 2.69 -5.38
C THR A 53 1.24 3.89 -6.32
N ARG A 54 0.13 4.65 -6.23
CA ARG A 54 -0.08 5.88 -7.01
C ARG A 54 0.89 6.99 -6.61
N ALA A 55 1.23 7.06 -5.32
CA ALA A 55 2.22 8.00 -4.80
C ALA A 55 3.60 7.70 -5.40
N PHE A 56 4.06 6.45 -5.35
CA PHE A 56 5.34 6.07 -5.95
C PHE A 56 5.36 6.28 -7.46
N PHE A 57 4.30 5.88 -8.18
CA PHE A 57 4.21 6.13 -9.61
C PHE A 57 4.30 7.63 -9.93
N SER A 58 3.56 8.47 -9.20
CA SER A 58 3.60 9.92 -9.37
C SER A 58 4.99 10.49 -9.09
N PHE A 59 5.67 10.01 -8.05
CA PHE A 59 7.03 10.41 -7.72
C PHE A 59 8.01 10.04 -8.85
N PHE A 60 7.94 8.83 -9.39
CA PHE A 60 8.79 8.40 -10.51
C PHE A 60 8.48 9.15 -11.81
N THR A 61 7.23 9.59 -12.00
CA THR A 61 6.87 10.48 -13.11
C THR A 61 7.24 11.95 -12.87
N LEU A 62 8.07 12.27 -11.88
CA LEU A 62 8.52 13.63 -11.53
C LEU A 62 7.40 14.57 -11.03
N HIS A 63 6.33 14.02 -10.46
CA HIS A 63 5.23 14.78 -9.85
C HIS A 63 5.17 14.57 -8.32
N PRO A 64 6.13 15.11 -7.54
CA PRO A 64 6.22 14.86 -6.09
C PRO A 64 5.05 15.46 -5.29
N ILE A 65 4.52 16.61 -5.71
CA ILE A 65 3.35 17.24 -5.07
C ILE A 65 2.13 16.32 -5.19
N ARG A 66 1.93 15.74 -6.38
CA ARG A 66 0.86 14.77 -6.64
C ARG A 66 1.07 13.49 -5.84
N ALA A 67 2.32 13.04 -5.69
CA ALA A 67 2.65 11.88 -4.86
C ALA A 67 2.26 12.09 -3.39
N PHE A 68 2.55 13.27 -2.84
CA PHE A 68 2.19 13.64 -1.47
C PHE A 68 0.67 13.66 -1.26
N PHE A 69 -0.08 14.14 -2.25
CA PHE A 69 -1.55 14.11 -2.25
C PHE A 69 -2.10 12.68 -2.14
N TYR A 70 -1.49 11.71 -2.83
CA TYR A 70 -1.94 10.32 -2.77
C TYR A 70 -1.64 9.66 -1.41
N ASN A 71 -0.42 9.85 -0.89
CA ASN A 71 -0.04 9.36 0.42
C ASN A 71 1.03 10.27 1.06
N PRO A 72 0.70 11.02 2.14
CA PRO A 72 1.65 11.92 2.80
C PRO A 72 2.88 11.19 3.39
N VAL A 73 2.77 9.89 3.67
CA VAL A 73 3.83 9.07 4.27
C VAL A 73 4.76 8.46 3.21
N TYR A 74 4.48 8.66 1.91
CA TYR A 74 5.32 8.12 0.83
C TYR A 74 6.82 8.45 0.96
N PRO A 75 7.25 9.66 1.41
CA PRO A 75 8.68 9.96 1.50
C PRO A 75 9.39 9.09 2.55
N LEU A 76 8.72 8.84 3.70
CA LEU A 76 9.24 7.96 4.74
C LEU A 76 9.34 6.51 4.26
N TRP A 77 8.34 6.05 3.52
CA TRP A 77 8.40 4.73 2.88
C TRP A 77 9.52 4.65 1.85
N LEU A 78 9.75 5.70 1.05
CA LEU A 78 10.82 5.75 0.07
C LEU A 78 12.20 5.65 0.74
N ILE A 79 12.44 6.44 1.80
CA ILE A 79 13.69 6.41 2.58
C ILE A 79 13.91 5.03 3.19
N THR A 80 12.86 4.45 3.77
CA THR A 80 12.92 3.11 4.38
C THR A 80 13.26 2.04 3.35
N LEU A 81 12.59 2.04 2.19
CA LEU A 81 12.84 1.09 1.11
C LEU A 81 14.26 1.20 0.56
N ILE A 82 14.75 2.42 0.31
CA ILE A 82 16.13 2.66 -0.16
C ILE A 82 17.14 2.17 0.88
N SER A 83 16.92 2.48 2.15
CA SER A 83 17.82 2.08 3.24
C SER A 83 17.89 0.56 3.39
N VAL A 84 16.74 -0.12 3.31
CA VAL A 84 16.65 -1.58 3.34
C VAL A 84 17.37 -2.20 2.14
N ALA A 85 17.10 -1.71 0.93
CA ALA A 85 17.73 -2.19 -0.29
C ALA A 85 19.26 -2.00 -0.24
N PHE A 86 19.74 -0.84 0.21
CA PHE A 86 21.15 -0.56 0.34
C PHE A 86 21.83 -1.48 1.37
N ARG A 87 21.24 -1.64 2.56
CA ARG A 87 21.82 -2.49 3.61
C ARG A 87 21.83 -3.97 3.23
N ARG A 88 20.76 -4.46 2.60
CA ARG A 88 20.62 -5.86 2.20
C ARG A 88 21.46 -6.22 0.98
N TYR A 89 21.36 -5.43 -0.09
CA TYR A 89 21.93 -5.82 -1.39
C TYR A 89 23.34 -5.28 -1.62
N ILE A 90 23.65 -4.07 -1.13
CA ILE A 90 24.98 -3.46 -1.29
C ILE A 90 25.88 -3.90 -0.14
N GLN A 91 25.44 -3.69 1.11
CA GLN A 91 26.28 -4.00 2.28
C GLN A 91 26.23 -5.47 2.72
N GLY A 92 25.17 -6.21 2.37
CA GLY A 92 24.99 -7.60 2.83
C GLY A 92 24.83 -7.75 4.34
N LYS A 93 24.49 -6.66 5.04
CA LYS A 93 24.32 -6.66 6.50
C LYS A 93 22.89 -7.09 6.85
N SER A 94 22.67 -7.38 8.14
CA SER A 94 21.33 -7.69 8.67
C SER A 94 20.35 -6.52 8.41
N LEU A 95 19.08 -6.61 8.79
CA LEU A 95 18.15 -5.46 8.74
C LEU A 95 17.80 -4.92 10.14
N VAL A 96 18.39 -5.50 11.19
CA VAL A 96 18.07 -5.18 12.60
C VAL A 96 18.25 -3.70 12.92
N SER A 97 19.29 -3.06 12.38
CA SER A 97 19.54 -1.62 12.59
C SER A 97 18.49 -0.70 11.96
N LEU A 98 17.71 -1.19 10.98
CA LEU A 98 16.66 -0.42 10.31
C LEU A 98 15.28 -0.67 10.90
N ARG A 99 15.15 -1.58 11.88
CA ARG A 99 13.90 -1.80 12.63
C ARG A 99 13.29 -0.51 13.19
N PRO A 100 14.02 0.41 13.85
CA PRO A 100 13.41 1.63 14.37
C PRO A 100 12.83 2.51 13.24
N LEU A 101 13.52 2.59 12.09
CA LEU A 101 13.03 3.34 10.92
C LEU A 101 11.76 2.72 10.33
N LEU A 102 11.69 1.38 10.25
CA LEU A 102 10.48 0.65 9.84
C LEU A 102 9.32 0.88 10.81
N ILE A 103 9.57 0.80 12.13
CA ILE A 103 8.56 1.04 13.16
C ILE A 103 8.04 2.48 13.08
N LEU A 104 8.93 3.46 12.96
CA LEU A 104 8.57 4.86 12.78
C LEU A 104 7.69 5.07 11.55
N THR A 105 8.06 4.46 10.42
CA THR A 105 7.29 4.54 9.17
C THR A 105 5.90 3.90 9.32
N ALA A 106 5.82 2.75 9.98
CA ALA A 106 4.56 2.08 10.23
C ALA A 106 3.64 2.92 11.15
N LEU A 107 4.18 3.46 12.25
CA LEU A 107 3.44 4.34 13.17
C LEU A 107 2.96 5.60 12.47
N ALA A 108 3.81 6.25 11.68
CA ALA A 108 3.43 7.43 10.89
C ALA A 108 2.31 7.10 9.89
N THR A 109 2.37 5.92 9.26
CA THR A 109 1.31 5.44 8.34
C THR A 109 -0.02 5.30 9.05
N ILE A 110 -0.03 4.67 10.23
CA ILE A 110 -1.24 4.47 11.03
C ILE A 110 -1.79 5.81 11.53
N ALA A 111 -0.93 6.69 12.06
CA ALA A 111 -1.33 7.99 12.57
C ALA A 111 -1.98 8.86 11.48
N ILE A 112 -1.34 8.95 10.31
CA ILE A 112 -1.88 9.69 9.16
C ILE A 112 -3.16 9.02 8.63
N TYR A 113 -3.24 7.69 8.63
CA TYR A 113 -4.46 6.99 8.26
C TYR A 113 -5.63 7.34 9.17
N ILE A 114 -5.44 7.31 10.50
CA ILE A 114 -6.46 7.70 11.49
C ILE A 114 -6.89 9.15 11.27
N TRP A 115 -5.94 10.07 11.12
CA TRP A 115 -6.24 11.47 10.84
C TRP A 115 -7.06 11.62 9.54
N ARG A 116 -6.68 10.95 8.45
CA ARG A 116 -7.43 10.99 7.19
C ARG A 116 -8.82 10.37 7.31
N MET A 117 -8.98 9.35 8.14
CA MET A 117 -10.28 8.72 8.39
C MET A 117 -11.24 9.65 9.14
N ILE A 118 -10.72 10.55 9.99
CA ILE A 118 -11.52 11.51 10.73
C ILE A 118 -11.86 12.75 9.89
N TYR A 119 -10.90 13.28 9.12
CA TYR A 119 -11.03 14.60 8.47
C TYR A 119 -11.26 14.56 6.95
N VAL A 120 -10.93 13.46 6.26
CA VAL A 120 -10.89 13.41 4.78
C VAL A 120 -11.87 12.38 4.21
N PHE A 121 -12.09 11.28 4.92
CA PHE A 121 -13.12 10.30 4.60
C PHE A 121 -14.51 10.93 4.78
N PRO A 122 -15.50 10.66 3.90
CA PRO A 122 -15.56 9.65 2.83
C PRO A 122 -15.47 10.18 1.39
N ASN A 123 -15.29 11.48 1.17
CA ASN A 123 -15.61 12.11 -0.14
C ASN A 123 -14.40 12.47 -1.00
N HIS A 124 -13.17 12.28 -0.51
CA HIS A 124 -11.96 12.63 -1.25
C HIS A 124 -11.12 11.41 -1.58
N GLU A 125 -10.79 11.20 -2.86
CA GLU A 125 -9.87 10.14 -3.26
C GLU A 125 -8.48 10.35 -2.62
N PRO A 126 -7.79 9.28 -2.15
CA PRO A 126 -8.14 7.85 -2.17
C PRO A 126 -8.95 7.36 -0.94
N MET A 127 -9.51 8.26 -0.14
CA MET A 127 -10.31 7.99 1.06
C MET A 127 -11.81 7.98 0.77
N THR A 128 -12.24 7.18 -0.20
CA THR A 128 -13.65 7.03 -0.56
C THR A 128 -14.20 5.66 -0.18
N PHE A 129 -15.46 5.62 0.25
CA PHE A 129 -16.16 4.36 0.48
C PHE A 129 -16.54 3.74 -0.87
N PHE A 130 -16.28 2.44 -1.02
CA PHE A 130 -16.56 1.72 -2.25
C PHE A 130 -17.86 0.91 -2.11
N HIS A 131 -18.94 1.42 -2.69
CA HIS A 131 -20.27 0.81 -2.62
C HIS A 131 -20.40 -0.54 -3.32
N LYS A 132 -19.58 -0.84 -4.33
CA LYS A 132 -19.60 -2.13 -5.05
C LYS A 132 -18.69 -3.19 -4.41
N ASN A 133 -18.61 -3.22 -3.08
CA ASN A 133 -17.82 -4.19 -2.34
C ASN A 133 -18.55 -5.55 -2.23
N LEU A 134 -17.83 -6.59 -1.83
CA LEU A 134 -18.37 -7.93 -1.70
C LEU A 134 -19.46 -7.99 -0.61
N MET A 135 -19.28 -7.25 0.50
CA MET A 135 -20.25 -7.22 1.59
C MET A 135 -21.58 -6.59 1.20
N SER A 136 -21.59 -5.54 0.39
CA SER A 136 -22.82 -4.95 -0.16
C SER A 136 -23.49 -5.87 -1.20
N THR A 137 -22.70 -6.65 -1.93
CA THR A 137 -23.22 -7.63 -2.88
C THR A 137 -23.89 -8.82 -2.17
N LEU A 138 -23.31 -9.28 -1.06
CA LEU A 138 -23.87 -10.37 -0.25
C LEU A 138 -25.04 -9.90 0.64
N PHE A 139 -24.96 -8.68 1.16
CA PHE A 139 -25.96 -8.09 2.05
C PHE A 139 -26.32 -6.68 1.58
N PRO A 140 -27.36 -6.51 0.75
CA PRO A 140 -27.76 -5.19 0.23
C PRO A 140 -28.06 -4.16 1.33
N SER A 141 -28.50 -4.60 2.50
CA SER A 141 -28.73 -3.74 3.68
C SER A 141 -27.45 -3.16 4.28
N TYR A 142 -26.28 -3.76 4.03
CA TYR A 142 -24.98 -3.28 4.52
C TYR A 142 -24.65 -1.91 3.92
N ASP A 143 -24.85 -1.72 2.62
CA ASP A 143 -24.52 -0.47 1.94
C ASP A 143 -25.35 0.71 2.47
N ASN A 144 -26.65 0.50 2.63
CA ASN A 144 -27.56 1.51 3.18
C ASN A 144 -27.23 1.85 4.64
N PHE A 145 -26.93 0.85 5.46
CA PHE A 145 -26.56 1.04 6.86
C PHE A 145 -25.27 1.87 6.99
N ILE A 146 -24.26 1.54 6.19
CA ILE A 146 -22.97 2.22 6.21
C ILE A 146 -23.10 3.64 5.65
N THR A 147 -23.82 3.83 4.54
CA THR A 147 -24.06 5.14 3.94
C THR A 147 -24.80 6.10 4.89
N THR A 148 -25.77 5.59 5.65
CA THR A 148 -26.53 6.40 6.63
C THR A 148 -25.64 6.85 7.80
N ARG A 149 -24.58 6.10 8.12
CA ARG A 149 -23.71 6.36 9.27
C ARG A 149 -22.46 7.18 8.96
N ILE A 150 -22.15 7.29 7.67
CA ILE A 150 -20.99 8.01 7.14
C ILE A 150 -21.37 9.43 6.68
N ARG A 151 -22.66 9.70 6.46
CA ARG A 151 -23.21 11.01 6.09
C ARG A 151 -23.34 11.93 7.30
#